data_AF-A0A2I0KHE6-F1
#
_entry.id   AF-A0A2I0KHE6-F1
#
_cell.length_a   1.000
_cell.length_b   1.000
_cell.length_c   1.000
_cell.angle_alpha   90.00
_cell.angle_beta   90.00
_cell.angle_gamma   90.00
#
_symmetry.space_group_name_H-M   'P 1'
#
loop_
_entity.id
_entity.type
_entity.pdbx_description
1 polymer ?
#
loop_
_entity_poly.entity_id
_entity_poly.type
_entity_poly.pdbx_seq_one_letter_code
_entity_poly.pdbx_strand_id
1 'polypeptide(L)'
;MDVIGPINPKASNGHMFILVAIDYFTKWIKAVTLASVTAKAVAHFLRRDVIARYGVPATIITDNAKNLNNKVIDELCAQFKIRHRNFTPYRPQMNVYGMEAVLPIEVEIPSMRILAETELEEAEWAKQRYEQLNFIDEKRLKALCHGQCYQ
;
A
#
# COMPACT_ATOMS: atom_id res chain seq x y z
N MET A 1 -6.79 -1.09 -0.98
CA MET A 1 -6.79 -2.56 -0.85
C MET A 1 -8.08 -3.05 -1.46
N ASP A 2 -7.98 -4.09 -2.27
CA ASP A 2 -9.08 -4.59 -3.08
C ASP A 2 -9.00 -6.11 -3.23
N VAL A 3 -10.10 -6.74 -3.62
CA VAL A 3 -10.20 -8.18 -3.83
C VAL A 3 -10.68 -8.48 -5.24
N ILE A 4 -9.87 -9.24 -5.98
CA ILE A 4 -10.19 -9.72 -7.31
C ILE A 4 -10.75 -11.13 -7.20
N GLY A 5 -11.95 -11.37 -7.75
CA GLY A 5 -12.51 -12.71 -7.88
C GLY A 5 -14.03 -12.77 -7.75
N PRO A 6 -14.64 -13.97 -7.84
CA PRO A 6 -13.98 -15.26 -7.95
C PRO A 6 -13.40 -15.56 -9.35
N ILE A 7 -12.23 -16.18 -9.42
CA ILE A 7 -11.56 -16.62 -10.65
C ILE A 7 -12.02 -18.05 -10.99
N ASN A 8 -12.32 -18.30 -12.26
CA ASN A 8 -12.75 -19.60 -12.77
C ASN A 8 -11.95 -19.97 -14.05
N PRO A 9 -11.39 -21.19 -14.16
CA PRO A 9 -11.37 -22.26 -13.15
C PRO A 9 -10.57 -21.88 -11.90
N LYS A 10 -10.88 -22.54 -10.76
CA LYS A 10 -10.10 -22.37 -9.53
C LYS A 10 -8.68 -22.87 -9.75
N ALA A 11 -7.71 -22.29 -9.04
CA ALA A 11 -6.34 -22.80 -9.03
C ALA A 11 -6.27 -24.21 -8.44
N SER A 12 -5.20 -24.96 -8.74
CA SER A 12 -5.00 -26.33 -8.26
C SER A 12 -5.00 -26.46 -6.73
N ASN A 13 -4.65 -25.39 -6.01
CA ASN A 13 -4.72 -25.30 -4.55
C ASN A 13 -6.10 -24.86 -4.00
N GLY A 14 -7.12 -24.78 -4.86
CA GLY A 14 -8.46 -24.34 -4.50
C GLY A 14 -8.64 -22.82 -4.33
N HIS A 15 -7.59 -22.02 -4.55
CA HIS A 15 -7.68 -20.58 -4.46
C HIS A 15 -8.43 -19.98 -5.65
N MET A 16 -9.26 -18.97 -5.37
CA MET A 16 -10.14 -18.35 -6.35
C MET A 16 -10.27 -16.83 -6.17
N PHE A 17 -9.57 -16.24 -5.21
CA PHE A 17 -9.52 -14.80 -5.00
C PHE A 17 -8.08 -14.31 -4.93
N ILE A 18 -7.85 -13.05 -5.25
CA ILE A 18 -6.58 -12.35 -5.05
C ILE A 18 -6.87 -11.10 -4.21
N LEU A 19 -6.27 -11.03 -3.02
CA LEU A 19 -6.28 -9.84 -2.18
C LEU A 19 -5.06 -8.98 -2.52
N VAL A 20 -5.27 -7.72 -2.85
CA VAL A 20 -4.24 -6.80 -3.32
C VAL A 20 -4.21 -5.54 -2.46
N ALA A 21 -3.04 -5.17 -1.95
CA ALA A 21 -2.76 -3.84 -1.43
C ALA A 21 -1.74 -3.15 -2.32
N ILE A 22 -1.99 -1.88 -2.59
CA ILE A 22 -1.10 -1.02 -3.37
C ILE A 22 -0.69 0.11 -2.46
N ASP A 23 0.61 0.30 -2.28
CA ASP A 23 1.12 1.49 -1.64
C ASP A 23 0.94 2.69 -2.58
N TYR A 24 0.33 3.76 -2.07
CA TYR A 24 -0.06 4.88 -2.92
C TYR A 24 1.14 5.67 -3.46
N PHE A 25 2.21 5.78 -2.67
CA PHE A 25 3.37 6.61 -3.00
C PHE A 25 4.33 5.87 -3.96
N THR A 26 4.73 4.66 -3.59
CA THR A 26 5.69 3.86 -4.37
C THR A 26 5.04 3.05 -5.49
N LYS A 27 3.70 3.02 -5.54
CA LYS A 27 2.91 2.10 -6.39
C LYS A 27 3.22 0.63 -6.16
N TRP A 28 3.92 0.30 -5.07
CA TRP A 28 4.31 -1.08 -4.79
C TRP A 28 3.08 -1.95 -4.52
N ILE A 29 3.03 -3.10 -5.19
CA ILE A 29 1.90 -4.01 -5.12
C ILE A 29 2.26 -5.20 -4.24
N LYS A 30 1.39 -5.47 -3.26
CA LYS A 30 1.42 -6.70 -2.47
C LYS A 30 0.14 -7.48 -2.71
N ALA A 31 0.26 -8.65 -3.34
CA ALA A 31 -0.86 -9.53 -3.63
C ALA A 31 -0.70 -10.89 -2.93
N VAL A 32 -1.82 -11.47 -2.49
CA VAL A 32 -1.91 -12.85 -2.00
C VAL A 32 -3.15 -13.53 -2.56
N THR A 33 -3.04 -14.83 -2.84
CA THR A 33 -4.18 -15.65 -3.28
C THR A 33 -4.95 -16.22 -2.08
N LEU A 34 -6.27 -16.31 -2.16
CA LEU A 34 -7.14 -16.84 -1.11
C LEU A 34 -8.16 -17.85 -1.68
N ALA A 35 -8.43 -18.91 -0.92
CA ALA A 35 -9.58 -19.80 -1.16
C ALA A 35 -10.92 -19.13 -0.86
N SER A 36 -10.96 -18.27 0.17
CA SER A 36 -12.12 -17.47 0.55
C SER A 36 -11.68 -16.18 1.22
N VAL A 37 -12.47 -15.12 1.02
CA VAL A 37 -12.18 -13.78 1.53
C VAL A 37 -12.78 -13.65 2.93
N THR A 38 -12.01 -14.04 3.95
CA THR A 38 -12.44 -13.98 5.34
C THR A 38 -11.76 -12.84 6.10
N ALA A 39 -12.43 -12.31 7.12
CA ALA A 39 -11.86 -11.28 8.01
C ALA A 39 -10.50 -11.68 8.58
N LYS A 40 -10.35 -12.95 8.99
CA LYS A 40 -9.09 -13.51 9.53
C LYS A 40 -7.98 -13.50 8.49
N ALA A 41 -8.28 -13.87 7.24
CA ALA A 41 -7.30 -13.87 6.16
C ALA A 41 -6.83 -12.44 5.84
N VAL A 42 -7.75 -11.47 5.80
CA VAL A 42 -7.44 -10.06 5.57
C VAL A 42 -6.62 -9.47 6.72
N ALA A 43 -7.00 -9.72 7.97
CA ALA A 43 -6.25 -9.26 9.14
C ALA A 43 -4.83 -9.86 9.18
N HIS A 44 -4.70 -11.14 8.85
CA HIS A 44 -3.41 -11.81 8.75
C HIS A 44 -2.52 -11.21 7.66
N PHE A 45 -3.10 -10.93 6.48
CA PHE A 45 -2.40 -10.21 5.42
C PHE A 45 -1.94 -8.82 5.88
N LEU A 46 -2.81 -8.01 6.48
CA LEU A 46 -2.44 -6.68 6.96
C LEU A 46 -1.31 -6.74 8.00
N ARG A 47 -1.39 -7.64 8.99
CA ARG A 47 -0.34 -7.78 10.01
C ARG A 47 0.99 -8.26 9.43
N ARG A 48 0.97 -9.37 8.68
CA ARG A 48 2.19 -10.07 8.26
C ARG A 48 2.80 -9.47 7.00
N ASP A 49 1.97 -9.12 6.03
CA ASP A 49 2.39 -8.78 4.68
C ASP A 49 2.45 -7.26 4.44
N VAL A 50 1.79 -6.45 5.27
CA VAL A 50 1.84 -4.98 5.21
C VAL A 50 2.60 -4.41 6.40
N ILE A 51 2.05 -4.50 7.62
CA ILE A 51 2.55 -3.83 8.82
C ILE A 51 3.95 -4.32 9.20
N ALA A 52 4.13 -5.64 9.33
CA ALA A 52 5.41 -6.20 9.76
C ALA A 52 6.55 -6.00 8.76
N ARG A 53 6.24 -5.78 7.47
CA ARG A 53 7.25 -5.66 6.41
C ARG A 53 7.58 -4.21 6.06
N TYR A 54 6.57 -3.36 6.00
CA TYR A 54 6.71 -1.98 5.51
C TYR A 54 6.45 -0.93 6.59
N GLY A 55 6.06 -1.36 7.79
CA GLY A 55 5.65 -0.47 8.88
C GLY A 55 4.15 -0.18 8.86
N VAL A 56 3.71 0.58 9.86
CA VAL A 56 2.29 0.90 10.08
C VAL A 56 1.85 1.99 9.08
N PRO A 57 0.90 1.71 8.17
CA PRO A 57 0.40 2.73 7.26
C PRO A 57 -0.44 3.77 8.01
N ALA A 58 -0.35 5.04 7.62
CA ALA A 58 -1.19 6.08 8.21
C ALA A 58 -2.69 5.92 7.86
N THR A 59 -3.00 5.36 6.70
CA THR A 59 -4.37 5.15 6.24
C THR A 59 -4.46 3.88 5.38
N ILE A 60 -5.47 3.07 5.63
CA ILE A 60 -5.87 1.97 4.76
C ILE A 60 -7.18 2.37 4.11
N ILE A 61 -7.24 2.24 2.79
CA ILE A 61 -8.46 2.47 2.02
C ILE A 61 -8.90 1.15 1.40
N THR A 62 -10.13 0.74 1.66
CA THR A 62 -10.75 -0.49 1.15
C THR A 62 -11.93 -0.15 0.24
N ASP A 63 -12.30 -1.09 -0.63
CA ASP A 63 -13.60 -1.03 -1.30
C ASP A 63 -14.73 -1.31 -0.28
N ASN A 64 -16.00 -1.08 -0.67
CA ASN A 64 -17.12 -1.28 0.25
C ASN A 64 -17.50 -2.76 0.45
N ALA A 65 -16.62 -3.71 0.12
CA ALA A 65 -16.90 -5.12 0.30
C ALA A 65 -17.03 -5.47 1.80
N LYS A 66 -18.13 -6.14 2.18
CA LYS A 66 -18.38 -6.58 3.56
C LYS A 66 -17.24 -7.41 4.16
N ASN A 67 -16.49 -8.12 3.32
CA ASN A 67 -15.36 -8.93 3.77
C ASN A 67 -14.13 -8.10 4.18
N LEU A 68 -14.00 -6.87 3.67
CA LEU A 68 -12.94 -5.93 4.05
C LEU A 68 -13.40 -4.98 5.16
N ASN A 69 -14.71 -4.74 5.27
CA ASN A 69 -15.31 -3.84 6.26
C ASN A 69 -16.02 -4.64 7.35
N ASN A 70 -15.24 -5.09 8.34
CA ASN A 70 -15.74 -5.83 9.48
C ASN A 70 -14.99 -5.44 10.76
N LYS A 71 -15.61 -5.76 11.91
CA LYS A 71 -15.12 -5.40 13.24
C LYS A 71 -13.68 -5.83 13.51
N VAL A 72 -13.25 -6.98 12.97
CA VAL A 72 -11.86 -7.47 13.17
C VAL A 72 -10.86 -6.53 12.49
N ILE A 73 -11.19 -6.01 11.31
CA ILE A 73 -10.35 -5.06 10.59
C ILE A 73 -10.37 -3.70 11.28
N ASP A 74 -11.53 -3.26 11.78
CA ASP A 74 -11.63 -1.99 12.52
C ASP A 74 -10.84 -2.03 13.84
N GLU A 75 -10.95 -3.12 14.60
CA GLU A 75 -10.17 -3.33 15.83
C GLU A 75 -8.68 -3.40 15.55
N LEU A 76 -8.28 -4.07 14.46
CA LEU A 76 -6.89 -4.10 14.02
C LEU A 76 -6.38 -2.69 13.68
N CYS A 77 -7.12 -1.93 12.88
CA CYS A 77 -6.76 -0.57 12.52
C CYS A 77 -6.67 0.31 13.77
N ALA A 78 -7.61 0.21 14.70
CA ALA A 78 -7.58 0.95 15.96
C ALA A 78 -6.35 0.60 16.81
N GLN A 79 -6.01 -0.70 16.92
CA GLN A 79 -4.83 -1.17 17.66
C GLN A 79 -3.53 -0.50 17.16
N PHE A 80 -3.39 -0.37 15.85
CA PHE A 80 -2.21 0.23 15.22
C PHE A 80 -2.37 1.73 14.94
N LYS A 81 -3.47 2.37 15.38
CA LYS A 81 -3.80 3.78 15.12
C LYS A 81 -3.86 4.12 13.62
N ILE A 82 -4.25 3.15 12.80
CA ILE A 82 -4.43 3.29 11.36
C ILE A 82 -5.81 3.88 11.09
N ARG A 83 -5.88 4.90 10.25
CA ARG A 83 -7.18 5.43 9.79
C ARG A 83 -7.74 4.51 8.71
N HIS A 84 -8.89 3.89 8.99
CA HIS A 84 -9.60 3.07 8.01
C HIS A 84 -10.60 3.95 7.23
N ARG A 85 -10.60 3.87 5.90
CA ARG A 85 -11.56 4.57 5.02
C ARG A 85 -12.11 3.60 3.98
N ASN A 86 -13.39 3.76 3.65
CA ASN A 86 -14.03 2.97 2.60
C ASN A 86 -14.30 3.87 1.40
N PHE A 87 -14.04 3.38 0.20
CA PHE A 87 -14.51 4.04 -1.02
C PHE A 87 -16.03 3.90 -1.14
N THR A 88 -16.70 4.95 -1.64
CA THR A 88 -18.11 4.87 -2.00
C THR A 88 -18.28 3.96 -3.22
N PRO A 89 -19.26 3.04 -3.22
CA PRO A 89 -19.58 2.27 -4.42
C PRO A 89 -20.04 3.27 -5.49
N TYR A 90 -19.63 3.08 -6.76
CA TYR A 90 -19.91 3.94 -7.94
C TYR A 90 -18.87 4.99 -8.37
N ARG A 91 -17.57 4.79 -8.12
CA ARG A 91 -16.53 5.47 -8.92
C ARG A 91 -15.36 4.57 -9.30
N PRO A 92 -15.51 3.65 -10.27
CA PRO A 92 -14.39 2.83 -10.77
C PRO A 92 -13.25 3.67 -11.37
N GLN A 93 -13.51 4.91 -11.78
CA GLN A 93 -12.48 5.86 -12.22
C GLN A 93 -11.55 6.30 -11.08
N MET A 94 -12.00 6.26 -9.82
CA MET A 94 -11.14 6.52 -8.67
C MET A 94 -10.19 5.38 -8.34
N ASN A 95 -10.47 4.17 -8.85
CA ASN A 95 -9.66 2.98 -8.57
C ASN A 95 -8.37 2.92 -9.42
N VAL A 96 -8.28 3.74 -10.47
CA VAL A 96 -7.06 3.86 -11.30
C VAL A 96 -6.35 5.19 -11.03
N TYR A 97 -7.07 6.33 -10.90
CA TYR A 97 -6.45 7.67 -10.77
C TYR A 97 -7.27 8.77 -10.04
N GLY A 98 -8.27 8.45 -9.21
CA GLY A 98 -9.26 9.47 -8.80
C GLY A 98 -9.38 9.79 -7.32
N MET A 99 -8.30 9.86 -6.56
CA MET A 99 -8.20 11.03 -5.68
C MET A 99 -7.48 12.07 -6.53
N GLU A 100 -8.17 13.18 -6.80
CA GLU A 100 -7.64 14.45 -7.32
C GLU A 100 -6.12 14.45 -7.40
N ALA A 101 -5.59 14.54 -8.62
CA ALA A 101 -4.18 14.45 -8.93
C ALA A 101 -3.38 15.58 -8.25
N VAL A 102 -3.18 15.48 -6.95
CA VAL A 102 -1.93 15.89 -6.33
C VAL A 102 -1.05 14.66 -6.49
N LEU A 103 -0.49 14.51 -7.70
CA LEU A 103 0.66 13.63 -7.89
C LEU A 103 1.64 13.98 -6.76
N PRO A 104 1.95 13.09 -5.80
CA PRO A 104 3.21 13.27 -5.09
C PRO A 104 4.23 13.12 -6.22
N ILE A 105 4.89 14.22 -6.58
CA ILE A 105 5.96 14.22 -7.57
C ILE A 105 6.80 12.97 -7.29
N GLU A 106 6.91 12.09 -8.27
CA GLU A 106 7.50 10.77 -8.09
C GLU A 106 8.95 10.97 -7.63
N VAL A 107 9.19 10.79 -6.33
CA VAL A 107 10.54 10.52 -5.85
C VAL A 107 10.62 9.01 -5.87
N GLU A 108 11.22 8.46 -6.92
CA GLU A 108 11.63 7.06 -6.95
C GLU A 108 12.61 6.84 -5.81
N ILE A 109 12.12 6.26 -4.71
CA ILE A 109 12.96 5.79 -3.61
C ILE A 109 13.03 4.27 -3.77
N PRO A 110 14.18 3.73 -4.20
CA PRO A 110 14.35 2.29 -4.34
C PRO A 110 14.07 1.58 -3.02
N SER A 111 13.31 0.49 -3.08
CA SER A 111 13.01 -0.32 -1.89
C SER A 111 14.27 -1.00 -1.33
N MET A 112 14.27 -1.35 -0.03
CA MET A 112 15.42 -2.02 0.61
C MET A 112 15.89 -3.30 -0.11
N ARG A 113 14.99 -3.96 -0.84
CA ARG A 113 15.32 -5.19 -1.56
C ARG A 113 16.08 -4.92 -2.86
N ILE A 114 15.76 -3.82 -3.57
CA ILE A 114 16.47 -3.37 -4.77
C ILE A 114 17.85 -2.83 -4.41
N LEU A 115 17.98 -2.17 -3.25
CA LEU A 115 19.27 -1.70 -2.72
C LEU A 115 20.11 -2.81 -2.07
N ALA A 116 19.50 -3.95 -1.70
CA ALA A 116 20.26 -5.12 -1.24
C ALA A 116 20.91 -5.88 -2.42
N GLU A 117 20.37 -5.73 -3.63
CA GLU A 117 20.97 -6.28 -4.86
C GLU A 117 22.22 -5.51 -5.31
N THR A 118 22.53 -4.34 -4.73
CA THR A 118 23.72 -3.54 -5.09
C THR A 118 25.00 -3.93 -4.34
N GLU A 119 25.02 -5.05 -3.60
CA GLU A 119 26.19 -5.57 -2.85
C GLU A 119 26.91 -4.56 -1.93
N LEU A 120 26.21 -3.54 -1.44
CA LEU A 120 26.79 -2.53 -0.55
C LEU A 120 26.92 -3.03 0.90
N GLU A 121 27.98 -2.61 1.59
CA GLU A 121 28.21 -2.94 3.00
C GLU A 121 27.14 -2.29 3.90
N GLU A 122 26.68 -3.00 4.93
CA GLU A 122 25.50 -2.64 5.75
C GLU A 122 25.57 -1.24 6.39
N ALA A 123 26.78 -0.78 6.72
CA ALA A 123 27.01 0.55 7.28
C ALA A 123 26.86 1.68 6.24
N GLU A 124 27.32 1.46 5.01
CA GLU A 124 27.14 2.41 3.90
C GLU A 124 25.68 2.45 3.43
N TRP A 125 25.00 1.29 3.45
CA TRP A 125 23.56 1.16 3.21
C TRP A 125 22.73 1.97 4.22
N ALA A 126 23.04 1.87 5.52
CA ALA A 126 22.34 2.61 6.56
C ALA A 126 22.56 4.13 6.42
N LYS A 127 23.78 4.54 6.06
CA LYS A 127 24.14 5.94 5.85
C LYS A 127 23.44 6.54 4.63
N GLN A 128 23.48 5.89 3.47
CA GLN A 128 22.80 6.37 2.26
C GLN A 128 21.29 6.47 2.45
N ARG A 129 20.68 5.51 3.16
CA ARG A 129 19.25 5.55 3.44
C ARG A 129 18.87 6.69 4.36
N TYR A 130 19.67 6.92 5.41
CA TYR A 130 19.47 8.04 6.32
C TYR A 130 19.57 9.39 5.60
N GLU A 131 20.58 9.54 4.74
CA GLU A 131 20.75 10.74 3.90
C GLU A 131 19.55 10.92 2.96
N GLN A 132 19.12 9.87 2.25
CA GLN A 132 17.95 9.96 1.37
C GLN A 132 16.68 10.38 2.12
N LEU A 133 16.41 9.81 3.30
CA LEU A 133 15.29 10.18 4.15
C LEU A 133 15.35 11.64 4.59
N ASN A 134 16.53 12.16 4.92
CA ASN A 134 16.69 13.56 5.30
C ASN A 134 16.37 14.53 4.16
N PHE A 135 16.62 14.14 2.91
CA PHE A 135 16.32 14.98 1.74
C PHE A 135 14.88 14.83 1.22
N ILE A 136 14.06 13.94 1.78
CA ILE A 136 12.68 13.71 1.30
C ILE A 136 11.83 14.97 1.43
N ASP A 137 11.91 15.66 2.55
CA ASP A 137 11.06 16.83 2.80
C ASP A 137 11.50 18.03 1.96
N GLU A 138 12.80 18.22 1.72
CA GLU A 138 13.30 19.23 0.77
C GLU A 138 12.89 18.91 -0.67
N LYS A 139 12.98 17.65 -1.11
CA LYS A 139 12.52 17.24 -2.43
C LYS A 139 11.02 17.47 -2.61
N ARG A 140 10.22 17.18 -1.58
CA ARG A 140 8.78 17.48 -1.55
C ARG A 140 8.49 18.98 -1.59
N LEU A 141 9.26 19.78 -0.86
CA LEU A 141 9.09 21.23 -0.82
C LEU A 141 9.43 21.88 -2.17
N LYS A 142 10.56 21.50 -2.78
CA LYS A 142 10.97 21.99 -4.10
C LYS A 142 9.97 21.62 -5.19
N ALA A 143 9.40 20.42 -5.10
CA ALA A 143 8.34 19.93 -5.98
C ALA A 143 7.05 20.75 -5.87
N LEU A 144 6.63 21.07 -4.64
CA LEU A 144 5.47 21.93 -4.38
C LEU A 144 5.66 23.33 -4.96
N CYS A 145 6.83 23.94 -4.75
CA CYS A 145 7.15 25.25 -5.32
C CYS A 145 7.15 25.24 -6.85
N HIS A 146 7.62 24.17 -7.49
CA HIS A 146 7.62 24.06 -8.94
C HIS A 146 6.19 23.88 -9.52
N GLY A 147 5.33 23.12 -8.85
CA GLY A 147 3.93 22.96 -9.25
C GLY A 147 3.11 24.24 -9.19
N GLN A 148 3.44 25.15 -8.25
CA GLN A 148 2.82 26.47 -8.16
C GLN A 148 3.21 27.41 -9.31
N CYS A 149 4.27 27.12 -10.08
CA CYS A 149 4.64 27.90 -11.26
C CYS A 149 3.79 27.57 -12.50
N TYR A 150 2.95 26.53 -12.44
CA TYR A 150 2.09 26.09 -13.55
C TYR A 150 0.58 26.31 -13.27
N GLN A 151 0.24 27.05 -12.20
CA GLN A 151 -1.08 27.65 -11.96
C GLN A 151 -1.02 29.15 -12.24
#